data_AF-A0A8H9CF69-F1
#
_entry.id   AF-A0A8H9CF69-F1
#
_cell.length_a   1.000
_cell.length_b   1.000
_cell.length_c   1.000
_cell.angle_alpha   90.00
_cell.angle_beta   90.00
_cell.angle_gamma   90.00
#
_symmetry.space_group_name_H-M   'P 1'
#
loop_
_entity.id
_entity.type
_entity.pdbx_description
1 polymer ?
#
loop_
_entity_poly.entity_id
_entity_poly.type
_entity_poly.pdbx_seq_one_letter_code
_entity_poly.pdbx_strand_id
1 'polypeptide(L)'
;MTELDMGFREDFLEALDNIVCRLGQGAMICNHNADERLIFACVESLEEEIISNSNDIFTTVHKKINQYINDFNVAPEGSIDEQKTYFFIFHTLHERLYQDSENKEMLQIILYTMVYIFDDLLSSVNAKRQALNERICQMITNGTLFEKTGSIGLYLTYKCLYKHAEENS
;
A
#
# COMPACT_ATOMS: atom_id res chain seq x y z
N MET A 1 -9.19 14.41 19.40
CA MET A 1 -9.70 13.34 18.52
C MET A 1 -11.20 13.52 18.41
N THR A 2 -11.64 13.82 17.20
CA THR A 2 -13.06 13.83 16.82
C THR A 2 -13.56 12.39 16.60
N GLU A 3 -14.87 12.16 16.54
CA GLU A 3 -15.42 10.82 16.22
C GLU A 3 -14.94 10.30 14.85
N LEU A 4 -14.72 11.21 13.89
CA LEU A 4 -14.09 10.93 12.59
C LEU A 4 -12.66 10.38 12.73
N ASP A 5 -11.90 10.87 13.72
CA ASP A 5 -10.54 10.35 13.99
C ASP A 5 -10.56 8.96 14.64
N MET A 6 -11.65 8.61 15.35
CA MET A 6 -11.81 7.28 15.95
C MET A 6 -12.20 6.24 14.90
N GLY A 7 -13.18 6.54 14.04
CA GLY A 7 -13.57 5.64 12.94
C GLY A 7 -12.42 5.36 11.99
N PHE A 8 -11.66 6.40 11.59
CA PHE A 8 -10.47 6.21 10.77
C PHE A 8 -9.39 5.35 11.43
N ARG A 9 -9.27 5.38 12.78
CA ARG A 9 -8.30 4.55 13.48
C ARG A 9 -8.65 3.07 13.43
N GLU A 10 -9.93 2.73 13.50
CA GLU A 10 -10.40 1.36 13.35
C GLU A 10 -10.10 0.84 11.94
N ASP A 11 -10.51 1.59 10.90
CA ASP A 11 -10.23 1.26 9.49
C ASP A 11 -8.71 1.12 9.23
N PHE A 12 -7.90 1.98 9.84
CA PHE A 12 -6.45 1.92 9.73
C PHE A 12 -5.86 0.65 10.37
N LEU A 13 -6.34 0.26 11.55
CA LEU A 13 -5.85 -0.94 12.22
C LEU A 13 -6.25 -2.21 11.47
N GLU A 14 -7.46 -2.24 10.91
CA GLU A 14 -7.90 -3.33 10.03
C GLU A 14 -7.04 -3.40 8.76
N ALA A 15 -6.76 -2.25 8.14
CA ALA A 15 -5.87 -2.21 6.98
C ALA A 15 -4.44 -2.68 7.32
N LEU A 16 -3.90 -2.31 8.48
CA LEU A 16 -2.59 -2.79 8.93
C LEU A 16 -2.56 -4.31 9.14
N ASP A 17 -3.56 -4.85 9.85
CA ASP A 17 -3.68 -6.30 10.09
C ASP A 17 -3.74 -7.07 8.77
N ASN A 18 -4.52 -6.55 7.81
CA ASN A 18 -4.65 -7.13 6.49
C ASN A 18 -3.35 -7.06 5.68
N ILE A 19 -2.58 -5.98 5.80
CA ILE A 19 -1.25 -5.87 5.20
C ILE A 19 -0.32 -6.94 5.77
N VAL A 20 -0.25 -7.06 7.10
CA VAL A 20 0.61 -8.04 7.79
C VAL A 20 0.30 -9.45 7.32
N CYS A 21 -1.00 -9.80 7.28
CA CYS A 21 -1.48 -11.10 6.82
C CYS A 21 -1.16 -11.40 5.34
N ARG A 22 -0.81 -10.38 4.54
CA ARG A 22 -0.55 -10.50 3.10
C ARG A 22 0.90 -10.30 2.68
N LEU A 23 1.79 -10.03 3.63
CA LEU A 23 3.23 -9.90 3.39
C LEU A 23 3.80 -11.15 2.71
N GLY A 24 3.31 -12.34 3.08
CA GLY A 24 3.71 -13.60 2.45
C GLY A 24 3.43 -13.66 0.95
N GLN A 25 2.28 -13.15 0.49
CA GLN A 25 1.90 -13.10 -0.92
C GLN A 25 2.76 -12.07 -1.67
N GLY A 26 3.00 -10.90 -1.07
CA GLY A 26 3.93 -9.93 -1.64
C GLY A 26 5.34 -10.50 -1.80
N ALA A 27 5.80 -11.26 -0.80
CA ALA A 27 7.06 -11.98 -0.84
C ALA A 27 7.12 -13.07 -1.92
N MET A 28 6.04 -13.83 -2.12
CA MET A 28 5.95 -14.80 -3.22
C MET A 28 6.03 -14.13 -4.60
N ILE A 29 5.40 -12.96 -4.78
CA ILE A 29 5.47 -12.21 -6.04
C ILE A 29 6.86 -11.62 -6.26
N CYS A 30 7.46 -11.09 -5.19
CA CYS A 30 8.82 -10.58 -5.18
C CYS A 30 9.83 -11.64 -5.64
N ASN A 31 9.52 -12.92 -5.43
CA ASN A 31 10.49 -13.97 -5.50
C ASN A 31 10.26 -14.98 -6.64
N HIS A 32 11.14 -14.95 -7.65
CA HIS A 32 11.29 -16.08 -8.58
C HIS A 32 12.54 -16.93 -8.31
N ASN A 33 13.50 -16.56 -7.42
CA ASN A 33 14.81 -17.26 -7.27
C ASN A 33 15.60 -17.07 -5.93
N ALA A 34 15.10 -16.35 -4.94
CA ALA A 34 15.75 -16.02 -3.67
C ALA A 34 15.52 -17.10 -2.59
N ASP A 35 16.46 -17.18 -1.65
CA ASP A 35 16.44 -18.12 -0.52
C ASP A 35 15.17 -17.92 0.34
N GLU A 36 14.36 -18.98 0.48
CA GLU A 36 13.14 -18.98 1.28
C GLU A 36 13.38 -18.52 2.72
N ARG A 37 14.56 -18.80 3.28
CA ARG A 37 14.92 -18.39 4.65
C ARG A 37 15.12 -16.87 4.76
N LEU A 38 15.71 -16.25 3.74
CA LEU A 38 15.89 -14.80 3.69
C LEU A 38 14.53 -14.12 3.58
N ILE A 39 13.66 -14.63 2.71
CA ILE A 39 12.30 -14.11 2.55
C ILE A 39 11.49 -14.21 3.85
N PHE A 40 11.55 -15.35 4.52
CA PHE A 40 10.88 -15.54 5.80
C PHE A 40 11.36 -14.52 6.85
N ALA A 41 12.68 -14.35 6.99
CA ALA A 41 13.26 -13.36 7.90
C ALA A 41 12.86 -11.92 7.56
N CYS A 42 12.78 -11.57 6.27
CA CYS A 42 12.30 -10.26 5.82
C CYS A 42 10.83 -10.04 6.18
N VAL A 43 9.97 -11.05 6.02
CA VAL A 43 8.55 -10.96 6.39
C VAL A 43 8.39 -10.78 7.90
N GLU A 44 9.11 -11.57 8.72
CA GLU A 44 9.09 -11.42 10.19
C GLU A 44 9.57 -10.04 10.63
N SER A 45 10.65 -9.53 10.02
CA SER A 45 11.19 -8.19 10.33
C SER A 45 10.19 -7.08 9.95
N LEU A 46 9.50 -7.22 8.83
CA LEU A 46 8.47 -6.27 8.39
C LEU A 46 7.26 -6.28 9.32
N GLU A 47 6.81 -7.47 9.74
CA GLU A 47 5.73 -7.61 10.71
C GLU A 47 6.10 -6.94 12.04
N GLU A 48 7.30 -7.19 12.57
CA GLU A 48 7.79 -6.55 13.80
C GLU A 48 7.87 -5.03 13.66
N GLU A 49 8.38 -4.50 12.54
CA GLU A 49 8.45 -3.06 12.26
C GLU A 49 7.04 -2.43 12.24
N ILE A 50 6.07 -3.08 11.56
CA ILE A 50 4.69 -2.59 11.48
C ILE A 50 4.03 -2.56 12.85
N ILE A 51 4.12 -3.66 13.61
CA ILE A 51 3.48 -3.79 14.91
C ILE A 51 4.07 -2.78 15.90
N SER A 52 5.41 -2.74 15.99
CA SER A 52 6.14 -1.91 16.95
C SER A 52 5.96 -0.41 16.69
N ASN A 53 5.74 -0.02 15.44
CA ASN A 53 5.63 1.38 15.03
C ASN A 53 4.22 1.80 14.61
N SER A 54 3.20 0.97 14.87
CA SER A 54 1.82 1.18 14.41
C SER A 54 1.25 2.58 14.71
N ASN A 55 1.52 3.15 15.89
CA ASN A 55 1.06 4.50 16.26
C ASN A 55 1.78 5.62 15.48
N ASP A 56 3.07 5.45 15.21
CA ASP A 56 3.85 6.42 14.44
C ASP A 56 3.46 6.38 12.96
N ILE A 57 3.21 5.17 12.45
CA ILE A 57 2.66 4.94 11.11
C ILE A 57 1.28 5.60 11.03
N PHE A 58 0.38 5.39 12.01
CA PHE A 58 -0.94 6.01 12.05
C PHE A 58 -0.86 7.53 11.96
N THR A 59 -0.04 8.14 12.83
CA THR A 59 0.10 9.60 12.89
C THR A 59 0.62 10.16 11.57
N THR A 60 1.56 9.46 10.93
CA THR A 60 2.14 9.87 9.64
C THR A 60 1.13 9.73 8.50
N VAL A 61 0.41 8.61 8.44
CA VAL A 61 -0.62 8.33 7.43
C VAL A 61 -1.76 9.34 7.54
N HIS A 62 -2.29 9.57 8.75
CA HIS A 62 -3.35 10.55 9.00
C HIS A 62 -2.94 11.94 8.53
N LYS A 63 -1.71 12.37 8.83
CA LYS A 63 -1.17 13.65 8.35
C LYS A 63 -1.09 13.71 6.82
N LYS A 64 -0.59 12.66 6.17
CA LYS A 64 -0.48 12.60 4.69
C LYS A 64 -1.84 12.63 4.00
N ILE A 65 -2.83 11.90 4.53
CA ILE A 65 -4.20 11.93 4.02
C ILE A 65 -4.82 13.33 4.18
N ASN A 66 -4.66 13.96 5.34
CA ASN A 66 -5.15 15.31 5.58
C ASN A 66 -4.51 16.33 4.63
N GLN A 67 -3.20 16.22 4.39
CA GLN A 67 -2.50 17.05 3.39
C GLN A 67 -3.07 16.84 1.99
N TYR A 68 -3.26 15.58 1.57
CA TYR A 68 -3.88 15.27 0.29
C TYR A 68 -5.29 15.89 0.14
N ILE A 69 -6.15 15.76 1.16
CA ILE A 69 -7.50 16.33 1.14
C ILE A 69 -7.46 17.85 0.96
N ASN A 70 -6.56 18.52 1.69
CA ASN A 70 -6.40 19.97 1.64
C ASN A 70 -5.82 20.45 0.30
N ASP A 71 -4.76 19.78 -0.20
CA ASP A 71 -4.05 20.19 -1.42
C ASP A 71 -4.93 20.08 -2.67
N PHE A 72 -5.79 19.06 -2.72
CA PHE A 72 -6.68 18.84 -3.86
C PHE A 72 -8.10 19.37 -3.66
N ASN A 73 -8.39 20.00 -2.51
CA ASN A 73 -9.72 20.49 -2.12
C ASN A 73 -10.82 19.43 -2.29
N VAL A 74 -10.49 18.17 -1.99
CA VAL A 74 -11.37 16.99 -2.14
C VAL A 74 -11.96 16.61 -0.78
N ALA A 75 -12.85 17.43 -0.24
CA ALA A 75 -13.44 17.22 1.07
C ALA A 75 -14.98 17.01 1.08
N PRO A 76 -15.54 16.02 0.36
CA PRO A 76 -16.88 15.50 0.70
C PRO A 76 -16.81 14.58 1.93
N GLU A 77 -17.96 14.37 2.60
CA GLU A 77 -18.12 13.30 3.60
C GLU A 77 -17.70 11.95 3.00
N GLY A 78 -16.96 11.13 3.75
CA GLY A 78 -16.41 9.86 3.24
C GLY A 78 -15.21 10.02 2.29
N SER A 79 -14.46 11.14 2.39
CA SER A 79 -13.28 11.39 1.53
C SER A 79 -12.12 10.43 1.78
N ILE A 80 -12.13 9.62 2.84
CA ILE A 80 -11.18 8.55 3.10
C ILE A 80 -11.82 7.24 2.64
N ASP A 81 -11.14 6.53 1.75
CA ASP A 81 -11.59 5.25 1.18
C ASP A 81 -10.52 4.19 1.42
N GLU A 82 -10.92 2.92 1.32
CA GLU A 82 -10.05 1.78 1.59
C GLU A 82 -8.77 1.82 0.73
N GLN A 83 -8.88 2.13 -0.58
CA GLN A 83 -7.73 2.21 -1.48
C GLN A 83 -6.73 3.30 -1.05
N LYS A 84 -7.23 4.45 -0.60
CA LYS A 84 -6.43 5.56 -0.09
C LYS A 84 -5.73 5.18 1.21
N THR A 85 -6.44 4.52 2.13
CA THR A 85 -5.86 4.05 3.39
C THR A 85 -4.69 3.09 3.12
N TYR A 86 -4.88 2.05 2.31
CA TYR A 86 -3.78 1.15 1.92
C TYR A 86 -2.63 1.89 1.27
N PHE A 87 -2.91 2.75 0.28
CA PHE A 87 -1.86 3.46 -0.44
C PHE A 87 -0.96 4.27 0.50
N PHE A 88 -1.54 5.06 1.39
CA PHE A 88 -0.76 5.92 2.28
C PHE A 88 -0.04 5.12 3.36
N ILE A 89 -0.56 3.97 3.80
CA ILE A 89 0.17 3.04 4.65
C ILE A 89 1.41 2.52 3.92
N PHE A 90 1.25 1.92 2.74
CA PHE A 90 2.36 1.37 1.97
C PHE A 90 3.41 2.42 1.60
N HIS A 91 2.98 3.62 1.23
CA HIS A 91 3.89 4.73 0.95
C HIS A 91 4.68 5.13 2.20
N THR A 92 4.03 5.17 3.37
CA THR A 92 4.70 5.48 4.63
C THR A 92 5.70 4.39 5.03
N LEU A 93 5.32 3.11 4.90
CA LEU A 93 6.21 1.98 5.16
C LEU A 93 7.42 2.00 4.22
N HIS A 94 7.20 2.26 2.93
CA HIS A 94 8.28 2.41 1.96
C HIS A 94 9.24 3.56 2.34
N GLU A 95 8.73 4.75 2.67
CA GLU A 95 9.58 5.88 3.08
C GLU A 95 10.39 5.59 4.34
N ARG A 96 9.81 4.88 5.32
CA ARG A 96 10.51 4.47 6.54
C ARG A 96 11.65 3.51 6.23
N LEU A 97 11.37 2.44 5.48
CA LEU A 97 12.36 1.42 5.13
C LEU A 97 13.43 1.94 4.15
N TYR A 98 13.10 2.92 3.30
CA TYR A 98 14.03 3.46 2.32
C TYR A 98 15.16 4.29 2.96
N GLN A 99 14.94 4.80 4.17
CA GLN A 99 15.99 5.52 4.91
C GLN A 99 17.14 4.59 5.33
N ASP A 100 16.89 3.27 5.39
CA ASP A 100 17.88 2.25 5.69
C ASP A 100 18.29 1.53 4.38
N SER A 101 19.44 1.92 3.82
CA SER A 101 19.92 1.46 2.50
C SER A 101 20.21 -0.05 2.38
N GLU A 102 20.05 -0.83 3.44
CA GLU A 102 20.29 -2.28 3.47
C GLU A 102 19.03 -3.11 3.18
N ASN A 103 17.84 -2.51 3.12
CA ASN A 103 16.55 -3.22 3.14
C ASN A 103 15.85 -3.36 1.77
N LYS A 104 16.59 -3.62 0.69
CA LYS A 104 16.03 -3.68 -0.67
C LYS A 104 14.93 -4.73 -0.83
N GLU A 105 15.14 -5.92 -0.30
CA GLU A 105 14.18 -7.04 -0.34
C GLU A 105 12.91 -6.69 0.43
N MET A 106 13.03 -6.12 1.64
CA MET A 106 11.87 -5.68 2.43
C MET A 106 11.05 -4.60 1.72
N LEU A 107 11.73 -3.63 1.10
CA LEU A 107 11.08 -2.60 0.27
C LEU A 107 10.29 -3.22 -0.87
N GLN A 108 10.88 -4.19 -1.57
CA GLN A 108 10.20 -4.86 -2.66
C GLN A 108 8.99 -5.67 -2.15
N ILE A 109 9.14 -6.43 -1.06
CA ILE A 109 8.03 -7.20 -0.45
C ILE A 109 6.86 -6.28 -0.12
N ILE A 110 7.11 -5.13 0.50
CA ILE A 110 6.08 -4.13 0.83
C ILE A 110 5.36 -3.63 -0.42
N LEU A 111 6.11 -3.28 -1.48
CA LEU A 111 5.51 -2.77 -2.71
C LEU A 111 4.77 -3.86 -3.50
N TYR A 112 5.25 -5.10 -3.50
CA TYR A 112 4.55 -6.23 -4.11
C TYR A 112 3.29 -6.60 -3.34
N THR A 113 3.31 -6.48 -2.01
CA THR A 113 2.11 -6.65 -1.16
C THR A 113 1.05 -5.60 -1.52
N MET A 114 1.46 -4.34 -1.75
CA MET A 114 0.55 -3.29 -2.22
C MET A 114 -0.12 -3.65 -3.54
N VAL A 115 0.65 -4.13 -4.53
CA VAL A 115 0.11 -4.54 -5.83
C VAL A 115 -0.87 -5.69 -5.67
N TYR A 116 -0.53 -6.68 -4.83
CA TYR A 116 -1.41 -7.82 -4.56
C TYR A 116 -2.76 -7.36 -3.97
N ILE A 117 -2.74 -6.50 -2.95
CA ILE A 117 -3.97 -5.98 -2.33
C ILE A 117 -4.79 -5.17 -3.34
N PHE A 118 -4.17 -4.33 -4.15
CA PHE A 118 -4.90 -3.57 -5.15
C PHE A 118 -5.49 -4.43 -6.27
N ASP A 119 -4.84 -5.53 -6.66
CA ASP A 119 -5.40 -6.49 -7.61
C ASP A 119 -6.56 -7.30 -7.01
N ASP A 120 -6.51 -7.61 -5.71
CA ASP A 120 -7.62 -8.22 -4.95
C ASP A 120 -8.84 -7.28 -4.92
N LEU A 121 -8.61 -5.99 -4.63
CA LEU A 121 -9.67 -4.97 -4.67
C LEU A 121 -10.26 -4.78 -6.08
N LEU A 122 -9.45 -4.82 -7.14
CA LEU A 122 -10.00 -4.79 -8.50
C LEU A 122 -10.80 -6.07 -8.80
N SER A 123 -10.33 -7.21 -8.33
CA SER A 123 -11.00 -8.50 -8.55
C SER A 123 -12.37 -8.58 -7.88
N SER A 124 -12.57 -7.90 -6.73
CA SER A 124 -13.86 -7.85 -6.05
C SER A 124 -14.96 -7.15 -6.86
N VAL A 125 -14.57 -6.28 -7.80
CA VAL A 125 -15.46 -5.62 -8.78
C VAL A 125 -15.30 -6.19 -10.19
N ASN A 126 -14.89 -7.47 -10.31
CA ASN A 126 -14.71 -8.20 -11.57
C ASN A 126 -13.74 -7.52 -12.56
N ALA A 127 -12.81 -6.70 -12.08
CA ALA A 127 -11.77 -6.09 -12.89
C ALA A 127 -10.44 -6.83 -12.73
N LYS A 128 -9.76 -7.06 -13.85
CA LYS A 128 -8.37 -7.57 -13.88
C LYS A 128 -7.54 -6.76 -14.85
N ARG A 129 -6.30 -6.42 -14.47
CA ARG A 129 -5.39 -5.57 -15.26
C ARG A 129 -3.97 -6.13 -15.26
N GLN A 130 -3.80 -7.32 -15.84
CA GLN A 130 -2.50 -8.01 -15.92
C GLN A 130 -1.37 -7.14 -16.48
N ALA A 131 -1.60 -6.44 -17.59
CA ALA A 131 -0.57 -5.58 -18.20
C ALA A 131 -0.13 -4.42 -17.29
N LEU A 132 -1.04 -3.90 -16.47
CA LEU A 132 -0.72 -2.88 -15.47
C LEU A 132 0.13 -3.49 -14.35
N ASN A 133 -0.27 -4.65 -13.83
CA ASN A 133 0.47 -5.35 -12.77
C ASN A 133 1.89 -5.67 -13.22
N GLU A 134 2.07 -6.24 -14.41
CA GLU A 134 3.39 -6.52 -14.98
C GLU A 134 4.27 -5.26 -15.07
N ARG A 135 3.67 -4.13 -15.49
CA ARG A 135 4.39 -2.86 -15.61
C ARG A 135 4.78 -2.30 -14.24
N ILE A 136 3.90 -2.39 -13.23
CA ILE A 136 4.20 -1.95 -11.87
C ILE A 136 5.28 -2.84 -11.25
N CYS A 137 5.19 -4.16 -11.39
CA CYS A 137 6.21 -5.10 -10.92
C CYS A 137 7.60 -4.81 -11.52
N GLN A 138 7.67 -4.45 -12.81
CA GLN A 138 8.91 -3.99 -13.43
C GLN A 138 9.43 -2.69 -12.79
N MET A 139 8.55 -1.73 -12.49
CA MET A 139 8.95 -0.50 -11.81
C MET A 139 9.45 -0.74 -10.38
N ILE A 140 8.83 -1.67 -9.65
CA ILE A 140 9.27 -2.10 -8.30
C ILE A 140 10.65 -2.75 -8.38
N THR A 141 10.83 -3.69 -9.30
CA THR A 141 12.12 -4.38 -9.50
C THR A 141 13.25 -3.39 -9.78
N ASN A 142 12.97 -2.37 -10.59
CA ASN A 142 13.95 -1.34 -10.98
C ASN A 142 14.09 -0.21 -9.94
N GLY A 143 13.29 -0.19 -8.88
CA GLY A 143 13.29 0.90 -7.89
C GLY A 143 12.77 2.25 -8.41
N THR A 144 12.02 2.26 -9.52
CA THR A 144 11.56 3.50 -10.17
C THR A 144 10.06 3.76 -10.00
N LEU A 145 9.37 3.06 -9.10
CA LEU A 145 7.91 3.14 -8.96
C LEU A 145 7.45 4.58 -8.70
N PHE A 146 7.83 5.14 -7.55
CA PHE A 146 7.40 6.49 -7.16
C PHE A 146 8.05 7.60 -7.98
N GLU A 147 9.20 7.35 -8.60
CA GLU A 147 9.79 8.27 -9.60
C GLU A 147 8.85 8.43 -10.80
N LYS A 148 8.26 7.33 -11.29
CA LYS A 148 7.42 7.32 -12.50
C LYS A 148 5.95 7.62 -12.24
N THR A 149 5.44 7.25 -11.06
CA THR A 149 4.02 7.46 -10.71
C THR A 149 3.79 8.74 -9.91
N GLY A 150 4.87 9.39 -9.46
CA GLY A 150 4.78 10.46 -8.48
C GLY A 150 4.23 9.98 -7.13
N SER A 151 3.89 10.94 -6.27
CA SER A 151 3.45 10.70 -4.89
C SER A 151 2.05 10.08 -4.76
N ILE A 152 1.19 10.20 -5.78
CA ILE A 152 -0.21 9.74 -5.71
C ILE A 152 -0.74 9.06 -6.99
N GLY A 153 0.02 9.06 -8.09
CA GLY A 153 -0.49 8.63 -9.39
C GLY A 153 -0.87 7.15 -9.44
N LEU A 154 -0.19 6.30 -8.68
CA LEU A 154 -0.53 4.89 -8.56
C LEU A 154 -1.91 4.69 -7.90
N TYR A 155 -2.16 5.38 -6.79
CA TYR A 155 -3.46 5.36 -6.12
C TYR A 155 -4.58 5.84 -7.05
N LEU A 156 -4.38 6.97 -7.74
CA LEU A 156 -5.38 7.50 -8.67
C LEU A 156 -5.68 6.50 -9.79
N THR A 157 -4.65 5.81 -10.30
CA THR A 157 -4.81 4.79 -11.35
C THR A 157 -5.72 3.66 -10.87
N TYR A 158 -5.43 3.06 -9.72
CA TYR A 158 -6.26 1.98 -9.17
C TYR A 158 -7.67 2.43 -8.81
N LYS A 159 -7.82 3.63 -8.21
CA LYS A 159 -9.13 4.18 -7.87
C LYS A 159 -10.01 4.41 -9.10
N CYS A 160 -9.46 4.99 -10.17
CA CYS A 160 -10.19 5.20 -11.42
C CYS A 160 -10.60 3.87 -12.05
N LEU A 161 -9.72 2.86 -12.02
CA LEU A 161 -10.02 1.53 -12.54
C LEU A 161 -11.12 0.83 -11.75
N TYR A 162 -11.05 0.89 -10.42
CA TYR A 162 -12.06 0.33 -9.53
C TYR A 162 -13.43 0.96 -9.79
N LYS A 163 -13.51 2.31 -9.79
CA LYS A 163 -14.76 3.03 -10.00
C LYS A 163 -15.37 2.76 -11.37
N HIS A 164 -14.54 2.75 -12.42
CA HIS A 164 -15.01 2.40 -13.75
C HIS A 164 -15.60 0.98 -13.81
N ALA A 165 -14.98 0.00 -13.14
CA ALA A 165 -15.49 -1.36 -13.11
C ALA A 165 -16.79 -1.50 -12.30
N GLU A 166 -16.85 -0.84 -11.14
CA GLU A 166 -18.04 -0.79 -10.28
C GLU A 166 -19.25 -0.18 -11.01
N GLU A 167 -19.06 0.88 -11.79
CA GLU A 167 -20.13 1.53 -12.57
C GLU A 167 -20.60 0.72 -13.80
N ASN A 168 -19.80 -0.23 -14.28
CA ASN A 168 -20.05 -1.00 -15.50
C ASN A 168 -20.28 -2.50 -15.25
N SER A 169 -20.50 -2.90 -14.00
CA SER A 169 -20.86 -4.26 -13.58
C SER A 169 -22.36 -4.39 -13.30
#